data_AF-A0A376KZA9-F1
#
_entry.id   AF-A0A376KZA9-F1
#
_cell.length_a   1.000
_cell.length_b   1.000
_cell.length_c   1.000
_cell.angle_alpha   90.00
_cell.angle_beta   90.00
_cell.angle_gamma   90.00
#
_symmetry.space_group_name_H-M   'P 1'
#
loop_
_entity.id
_entity.type
_entity.pdbx_description
1 polymer ?
#
loop_
_entity_poly.entity_id
_entity_poly.type
_entity_poly.pdbx_seq_one_letter_code
_entity_poly.pdbx_strand_id
1 'polypeptide(L)'
;MITASFLVKDLLIDWREGERYFMSQLIDGDLAANNGGWQWAASTGTDAAPYFRIFNPITQGEKFDREGEFIRRWLRSCAMYQGKRCMSRGSGRRKQV
;
A
#
# COMPACT_ATOMS: atom_id res chain seq x y z
N MET A 1 2.87 -4.91 1.76
CA MET A 1 1.86 -5.33 0.75
C MET A 1 1.07 -4.14 0.17
N ILE A 2 0.31 -3.36 0.96
CA ILE A 2 -0.57 -2.29 0.43
C ILE A 2 0.23 -1.21 -0.32
N THR A 3 1.33 -0.73 0.27
CA THR A 3 2.22 0.28 -0.33
C THR A 3 2.87 -0.21 -1.63
N ALA A 4 3.33 -1.47 -1.66
CA ALA A 4 3.89 -2.08 -2.87
C ALA A 4 2.84 -2.22 -3.98
N SER A 5 1.63 -2.68 -3.65
CA SER A 5 0.53 -2.72 -4.63
C SER A 5 0.16 -1.33 -5.14
N PHE A 6 0.17 -0.31 -4.28
CA PHE A 6 -0.13 1.06 -4.68
C PHE A 6 0.91 1.58 -5.69
N LEU A 7 2.20 1.32 -5.45
CA LEU A 7 3.26 1.71 -6.38
C LEU A 7 3.09 1.05 -7.76
N VAL A 8 2.85 -0.27 -7.78
CA VAL A 8 2.87 -1.04 -9.04
C VAL A 8 1.55 -0.99 -9.79
N LYS A 9 0.41 -1.03 -9.07
CA LYS A 9 -0.93 -1.18 -9.68
C LYS A 9 -1.70 0.13 -9.78
N ASP A 10 -1.52 1.05 -8.84
CA ASP A 10 -2.19 2.36 -8.89
C ASP A 10 -1.34 3.42 -9.60
N LEU A 11 -0.02 3.45 -9.34
CA LEU A 11 0.90 4.40 -9.97
C LEU A 11 1.59 3.88 -11.24
N LEU A 12 1.49 2.57 -11.52
CA LEU A 12 2.13 1.91 -12.68
C LEU A 12 3.65 2.12 -12.74
N ILE A 13 4.30 2.24 -11.58
CA ILE A 13 5.76 2.37 -11.47
C ILE A 13 6.39 0.97 -11.40
N ASP A 14 7.58 0.80 -11.97
CA ASP A 14 8.33 -0.46 -11.89
C ASP A 14 8.60 -0.85 -10.42
N TRP A 15 8.25 -2.09 -10.08
CA TRP A 15 8.42 -2.66 -8.75
C TRP A 15 9.88 -2.70 -8.30
N ARG A 16 10.84 -2.75 -9.23
CA ARG A 16 12.28 -2.73 -8.92
C ARG A 16 12.73 -1.43 -8.26
N GLU A 17 12.08 -0.31 -8.57
CA GLU A 17 12.37 0.97 -7.92
C GLU A 17 11.88 0.95 -6.47
N GLY A 18 10.72 0.34 -6.24
CA GLY A 18 10.20 0.11 -4.89
C GLY A 18 11.06 -0.86 -4.07
N GLU A 19 11.52 -1.95 -4.69
CA GLU A 19 12.42 -2.92 -4.09
C GLU A 19 13.71 -2.26 -3.62
N ARG A 20 14.34 -1.46 -4.49
CA ARG A 20 15.58 -0.74 -4.18
C ARG A 20 15.37 0.25 -3.04
N TYR A 21 14.25 0.97 -3.04
CA TYR A 21 13.93 1.91 -1.96
C TYR A 21 13.74 1.19 -0.63
N PHE A 22 12.97 0.10 -0.61
CA PHE A 22 12.73 -0.68 0.61
C PHE A 22 14.02 -1.27 1.15
N MET A 23 14.90 -1.80 0.29
CA MET A 23 16.20 -2.30 0.71
C MET A 23 17.09 -1.21 1.34
N SER A 24 16.92 0.05 0.93
CA SER A 24 17.70 1.17 1.48
C SER A 24 17.17 1.72 2.82
N GLN A 25 15.91 1.44 3.16
CA GLN A 25 15.23 2.04 4.32
C GLN A 25 14.91 1.02 5.43
N LEU A 26 14.67 -0.24 5.06
CA LEU A 26 14.29 -1.27 6.01
C LEU A 26 15.50 -1.78 6.78
N ILE A 27 15.42 -1.72 8.11
CA ILE A 27 16.45 -2.27 9.02
C ILE A 27 16.52 -3.80 8.93
N ASP A 28 15.42 -4.44 8.53
CA ASP A 28 15.26 -5.88 8.30
C ASP A 28 15.35 -6.25 6.81
N GLY A 29 16.05 -5.43 6.01
CA GLY A 29 16.24 -5.65 4.58
C GLY A 29 16.97 -6.96 4.28
N ASP A 30 16.21 -8.01 3.95
CA ASP A 30 16.70 -9.26 3.39
C ASP A 30 16.34 -9.38 1.91
N LEU A 31 17.29 -9.85 1.09
CA LEU A 31 17.12 -9.93 -0.36
C LEU A 31 15.99 -10.90 -0.75
N ALA A 32 15.92 -12.08 -0.14
CA ALA A 32 14.94 -13.09 -0.50
C ALA A 32 13.52 -12.65 -0.09
N ALA A 33 13.38 -12.13 1.12
CA ALA A 33 12.09 -11.63 1.63
C ALA A 33 11.60 -10.39 0.87
N ASN A 34 12.49 -9.43 0.59
CA ASN A 34 12.14 -8.20 -0.12
C ASN A 34 11.77 -8.52 -1.58
N ASN A 35 12.61 -9.25 -2.30
CA ASN A 35 12.36 -9.60 -3.70
C ASN A 35 11.07 -10.41 -3.85
N GLY A 36 10.86 -11.43 -3.01
CA GLY A 36 9.63 -12.24 -3.01
C GLY A 36 8.39 -11.40 -2.72
N GLY A 37 8.46 -10.49 -1.76
CA GLY A 37 7.35 -9.59 -1.42
C GLY A 37 6.98 -8.63 -2.56
N TRP A 38 7.98 -8.09 -3.26
CA TRP A 38 7.77 -7.20 -4.42
C TRP A 38 7.24 -7.96 -5.63
N GLN A 39 7.79 -9.13 -5.94
CA GLN A 39 7.27 -9.97 -7.02
C GLN A 39 5.84 -10.44 -6.76
N TRP A 40 5.49 -10.74 -5.50
CA TRP A 40 4.13 -11.08 -5.12
C TRP A 40 3.16 -9.92 -5.34
N ALA A 41 3.55 -8.70 -4.98
CA ALA A 41 2.73 -7.50 -5.15
C ALA A 41 2.59 -7.08 -6.63
N ALA A 42 3.64 -7.29 -7.42
CA ALA A 42 3.70 -6.98 -8.85
C ALA A 42 3.03 -8.05 -9.74
N SER A 43 2.57 -9.16 -9.16
CA SER A 43 1.99 -10.29 -9.91
C SER A 43 2.98 -10.97 -10.87
N THR A 44 4.29 -10.89 -10.60
CA THR A 44 5.35 -11.44 -11.47
C THR A 44 6.06 -12.66 -10.87
N GLY A 45 5.85 -12.97 -9.59
CA GLY A 45 6.55 -14.05 -8.89
C GLY A 45 5.82 -15.39 -8.83
N THR A 46 6.46 -16.36 -8.18
CA THR A 46 5.86 -17.66 -7.86
C THR A 46 4.75 -17.52 -6.82
N ASP A 47 3.55 -18.02 -7.13
CA ASP A 47 2.35 -17.88 -6.29
C ASP A 47 2.00 -16.42 -5.93
N ALA A 48 2.27 -15.51 -6.87
CA ALA A 48 2.00 -14.09 -6.69
C ALA A 48 0.49 -13.77 -6.66
N ALA A 49 0.13 -12.62 -6.10
CA ALA A 49 -1.23 -12.11 -6.19
C ALA A 49 -1.65 -12.04 -7.67
N PRO A 50 -2.87 -12.44 -8.05
CA PRO A 50 -3.33 -12.33 -9.44
C PRO A 50 -3.25 -10.88 -9.95
N TYR A 51 -2.96 -10.69 -11.23
CA TYR A 51 -2.79 -9.35 -11.83
C TYR A 51 -3.97 -8.42 -11.52
N PHE A 52 -5.21 -8.91 -11.70
CA PHE A 52 -6.44 -8.17 -11.44
C PHE A 52 -6.73 -7.88 -9.95
N ARG A 53 -5.95 -8.43 -9.01
CA ARG A 53 -6.11 -8.15 -7.58
C ARG A 53 -5.46 -6.81 -7.23
N ILE A 54 -6.25 -5.74 -7.27
CA ILE A 54 -5.82 -4.38 -6.91
C ILE A 54 -6.33 -4.06 -5.50
N PHE A 55 -5.43 -3.65 -4.60
CA PHE A 55 -5.79 -3.32 -3.23
C PHE A 55 -6.36 -1.90 -3.16
N ASN A 56 -7.63 -1.76 -2.81
CA ASN A 56 -8.22 -0.44 -2.56
C ASN A 56 -7.75 0.10 -1.18
N PRO A 57 -6.99 1.21 -1.12
CA PRO A 57 -6.43 1.72 0.13
C PRO A 57 -7.49 2.05 1.18
N ILE A 58 -8.70 2.46 0.76
CA ILE A 58 -9.80 2.79 1.67
C ILE A 58 -10.31 1.52 2.34
N THR A 59 -10.66 0.49 1.57
CA THR A 59 -11.20 -0.75 2.16
C THR A 59 -10.17 -1.47 3.03
N GLN A 60 -8.88 -1.37 2.67
CA GLN A 60 -7.80 -1.88 3.52
C GLN A 60 -7.67 -1.07 4.82
N GLY A 61 -7.74 0.26 4.75
CA GLY A 61 -7.76 1.13 5.93
C GLY A 61 -8.93 0.80 6.85
N GLU A 62 -10.13 0.58 6.32
CA GLU A 62 -11.30 0.21 7.13
C GLU A 62 -11.17 -1.15 7.81
N LYS A 63 -10.45 -2.09 7.18
CA LYS A 63 -10.25 -3.44 7.69
C LYS A 63 -9.13 -3.51 8.73
N PHE A 64 -8.03 -2.80 8.52
CA PHE A 64 -6.83 -2.91 9.35
C PHE A 64 -6.61 -1.74 10.32
N ASP A 65 -7.18 -0.56 10.05
CA ASP A 65 -7.10 0.64 10.89
C ASP A 65 -8.49 1.28 11.04
N ARG A 66 -9.43 0.53 11.63
CA ARG A 66 -10.85 0.90 11.67
C ARG A 66 -11.11 2.24 12.35
N GLU A 67 -10.30 2.57 13.35
CA GLU A 67 -10.36 3.81 14.14
C GLU A 67 -9.42 4.91 13.61
N GLY A 68 -8.61 4.62 12.59
CA GLY A 68 -7.70 5.59 11.98
C GLY A 68 -6.56 6.01 12.91
N GLU A 69 -6.18 5.19 13.90
CA GLU A 69 -5.15 5.53 14.87
C GLU A 69 -3.77 5.58 14.22
N PHE A 70 -3.47 4.60 13.37
CA PHE A 70 -2.20 4.55 12.65
C PHE A 70 -2.06 5.77 11.74
N ILE A 71 -3.10 6.09 10.99
CA ILE A 71 -3.11 7.24 10.09
C ILE A 71 -2.95 8.55 10.85
N ARG A 72 -3.63 8.74 11.99
CA ARG A 72 -3.48 9.96 12.82
C ARG A 72 -2.09 10.10 13.42
N ARG A 73 -1.45 8.98 13.78
CA ARG A 73 -0.09 8.98 14.34
C ARG A 73 0.95 9.43 13.32
N TRP A 74 0.85 8.95 12.08
CA TRP A 74 1.86 9.20 11.05
C TRP A 74 1.56 10.43 10.17
N LEU A 75 0.28 10.77 9.96
CA LEU A 75 -0.14 11.97 9.26
C LEU A 75 -0.66 13.01 10.25
N ARG A 76 0.21 13.92 10.69
CA ARG A 76 -0.15 15.01 11.63
C ARG A 76 -1.31 15.87 11.11
N SER A 77 -1.44 16.05 9.80
CA SER A 77 -2.58 16.75 9.19
C SER A 77 -3.92 16.03 9.42
N CYS A 78 -3.90 14.72 9.66
CA CYS A 78 -5.09 13.93 10.01
C CYS A 78 -5.44 13.98 11.50
N ALA A 79 -4.54 14.45 12.37
CA ALA A 79 -4.74 14.39 13.83
C ALA A 79 -5.95 15.20 14.32
N MET A 80 -6.34 16.25 13.58
CA MET A 80 -7.51 17.08 13.90
C MET A 80 -8.85 16.48 13.47
N TYR A 81 -8.86 15.39 12.69
CA TYR A 81 -10.09 14.80 12.18
C TYR A 81 -10.54 13.63 13.05
N GLN A 82 -11.81 13.67 13.48
CA GLN A 82 -12.45 12.54 14.15
C GLN A 82 -12.90 11.48 13.14
N GLY A 83 -12.57 10.23 13.43
CA GLY A 83 -12.95 9.07 12.62
C GLY A 83 -12.34 9.06 11.21
N LYS A 84 -13.02 8.40 10.27
CA LYS A 84 -12.53 8.13 8.91
C LYS A 84 -12.46 9.36 7.98
N ARG A 85 -12.78 10.54 8.48
CA ARG A 85 -13.00 11.75 7.66
C ARG A 85 -11.71 12.25 7.00
N CYS A 86 -10.53 11.86 7.49
CA CYS A 86 -9.27 12.18 6.82
C CYS A 86 -9.07 11.37 5.52
N MET A 87 -9.44 10.08 5.51
CA MET A 87 -9.25 9.20 4.35
C MET A 87 -10.21 9.50 3.20
N SER A 88 -11.38 10.07 3.48
CA SER A 88 -12.43 10.31 2.49
C SER A 88 -12.21 11.55 1.62
N ARG A 89 -11.28 12.46 1.95
CA ARG A 89 -11.11 13.74 1.23
C ARG A 89 -10.40 13.61 -0.12
N GLY A 90 -9.61 12.55 -0.35
CA GLY A 90 -8.92 12.31 -1.63
C GLY A 90 -9.69 11.41 -2.61
N SER A 91 -10.80 10.81 -2.17
CA SER A 91 -11.55 9.82 -2.95
C SER A 91 -12.51 10.50 -3.93
N GLY A 92 -11.97 11.00 -5.04
CA GLY A 92 -12.73 11.00 -6.29
C GLY A 92 -13.12 9.55 -6.58
N ARG A 93 -14.42 9.28 -6.54
CA ARG A 93 -15.07 7.96 -6.60
C ARG A 93 -14.73 7.20 -7.89
N ARG A 94 -13.52 6.66 -8.05
CA ARG A 94 -13.25 5.62 -9.06
C ARG A 94 -13.80 4.31 -8.54
N LYS A 95 -15.08 4.07 -8.83
CA LYS A 95 -15.64 2.72 -8.84
C LYS A 95 -14.77 1.92 -9.83
N GLN A 96 -14.03 0.94 -9.33
CA GLN A 96 -13.54 -0.13 -10.17
C GLN A 96 -14.79 -0.85 -10.70
N VAL A 97 -14.93 -0.86 -12.03
CA VAL A 97 -15.99 -1.57 -12.78
C VAL A 97 -15.65 -3.05 -12.79
#